data_AF-T1HEB9-F1
#
_entry.id   AF-T1HEB9-F1
#
_cell.length_a   1.000
_cell.length_b   1.000
_cell.length_c   1.000
_cell.angle_alpha   90.00
_cell.angle_beta   90.00
_cell.angle_gamma   90.00
#
_symmetry.space_group_name_H-M   'P 1'
#
loop_
_entity.id
_entity.type
_entity.pdbx_description
1 polymer ?
#
loop_
_entity_poly.entity_id
_entity_poly.type
_entity_poly.pdbx_seq_one_letter_code
_entity_poly.pdbx_strand_id
1 'polypeptide(L)'
;MAYTAGYYFKCPFCANIKKFNKYVRESGIYIPEQEASWEREPRAFSDYRVQLKCIAEPCICPKGSQYCRNSSKWNLKSCNSCGGNAIHFGCFKKLRQTSAHTIYWQCPDCTPSSE
;
A
#
# COMPACT_ATOMS: atom_id res chain seq x y z
N MET A 1 -12.17 19.83 -4.19
CA MET A 1 -13.22 20.82 -4.52
C MET A 1 -14.46 20.08 -5.01
N ALA A 2 -15.68 20.62 -4.90
CA ALA A 2 -16.89 19.92 -5.34
C ALA A 2 -16.83 19.46 -6.82
N TYR A 3 -16.19 20.26 -7.67
CA TYR A 3 -16.02 19.96 -9.09
C TYR A 3 -15.03 18.82 -9.41
N THR A 4 -14.21 18.40 -8.46
CA THR A 4 -13.24 17.32 -8.67
C THR A 4 -13.49 16.10 -7.80
N ALA A 5 -14.31 16.20 -6.75
CA ALA A 5 -14.63 15.09 -5.86
C ALA A 5 -15.98 15.36 -5.17
N GLY A 6 -17.06 15.24 -5.93
CA GLY A 6 -18.40 15.67 -5.52
C GLY A 6 -18.96 14.85 -4.35
N TYR A 7 -18.76 13.53 -4.36
CA TYR A 7 -19.19 12.67 -3.24
C TYR A 7 -18.46 12.96 -1.93
N TYR A 8 -17.24 13.50 -1.99
CA TYR A 8 -16.40 13.79 -0.81
C TYR A 8 -16.53 15.26 -0.34
N PHE A 9 -17.40 16.04 -0.96
CA PHE A 9 -17.64 17.41 -0.56
C PHE A 9 -18.45 17.46 0.75
N LYS A 10 -17.80 17.94 1.82
CA LYS A 10 -18.32 17.92 3.19
C LYS A 10 -18.02 19.20 3.94
N CYS A 11 -18.80 19.49 4.98
CA CYS A 11 -18.54 20.63 5.87
C CYS A 11 -17.15 20.51 6.52
N PRO A 12 -16.30 21.56 6.49
CA PRO A 12 -14.98 21.51 7.12
C PRO A 12 -15.04 21.46 8.65
N PHE A 13 -16.14 21.89 9.27
CA PHE A 13 -16.28 21.92 10.74
C PHE A 13 -16.89 20.65 11.33
N CYS A 14 -17.93 20.10 10.71
CA CYS A 14 -18.69 18.98 11.28
C CYS A 14 -18.74 17.73 10.40
N ALA A 15 -18.04 17.75 9.25
CA ALA A 15 -18.03 16.66 8.26
C ALA A 15 -19.42 16.21 7.76
N ASN A 16 -20.49 16.95 8.05
CA ASN A 16 -21.84 16.60 7.64
C ASN A 16 -22.03 16.90 6.16
N ILE A 17 -22.20 15.86 5.35
CA ILE A 17 -22.36 15.97 3.90
C ILE A 17 -23.77 16.47 3.54
N LYS A 18 -24.81 15.93 4.19
CA LYS A 18 -26.22 16.20 3.81
C LYS A 18 -26.62 17.65 4.04
N LYS A 19 -26.39 18.18 5.25
CA LYS A 19 -26.76 19.57 5.59
C LYS A 19 -25.96 20.58 4.78
N PHE A 20 -24.67 20.30 4.59
CA PHE A 20 -23.77 21.18 3.84
C PHE A 20 -24.10 21.22 2.36
N ASN A 21 -24.29 20.06 1.73
CA ASN A 21 -24.61 20.01 0.30
C ASN A 21 -26.00 20.61 0.00
N LYS A 22 -26.94 20.55 0.95
CA LYS A 22 -28.22 21.27 0.84
C LYS A 22 -27.98 22.79 0.82
N TYR A 23 -27.28 23.32 1.83
CA TYR A 23 -26.98 24.76 1.93
C TYR A 23 -26.21 25.29 0.72
N VAL A 24 -25.21 24.54 0.26
CA VAL A 24 -24.37 24.94 -0.88
C VAL A 24 -25.18 24.94 -2.20
N ARG A 25 -26.09 23.98 -2.40
CA ARG A 25 -27.02 23.98 -3.54
C ARG A 25 -28.03 25.12 -3.48
N GLU A 26 -28.59 25.41 -2.31
CA GLU A 26 -29.49 26.55 -2.08
C GLU A 26 -28.78 27.90 -2.33
N SER A 27 -27.46 27.94 -2.14
CA SER A 27 -26.61 29.10 -2.46
C SER A 27 -26.24 29.21 -3.94
N GLY A 28 -26.81 28.35 -4.81
CA GLY A 28 -26.59 28.37 -6.26
C GLY A 28 -25.32 27.65 -6.74
N ILE A 29 -24.61 26.96 -5.85
CA ILE A 29 -23.41 26.19 -6.22
C ILE A 29 -23.82 24.77 -6.59
N TYR A 30 -23.59 24.41 -7.86
CA TYR A 30 -23.80 23.06 -8.34
C TYR A 30 -22.75 22.09 -7.78
N ILE A 31 -23.20 20.95 -7.23
CA ILE A 31 -22.35 19.87 -6.74
C ILE A 31 -22.60 18.64 -7.63
N PRO A 32 -21.63 18.25 -8.48
CA PRO A 32 -21.76 17.07 -9.32
C PRO A 32 -21.75 15.78 -8.49
N GLU A 33 -22.50 14.77 -8.91
CA GLU A 33 -22.42 13.42 -8.35
C GLU A 33 -21.31 12.66 -9.06
N GLN A 34 -20.09 12.79 -8.54
CA GLN A 34 -18.94 12.16 -9.16
C GLN A 34 -17.87 11.75 -8.15
N GLU A 35 -17.23 10.63 -8.45
CA GLU A 35 -16.01 10.17 -7.80
C GLU A 35 -14.86 11.12 -8.05
N ALA A 36 -13.79 10.98 -7.26
CA ALA A 36 -12.69 11.92 -7.37
C ALA A 36 -12.06 11.80 -8.77
N SER A 37 -11.81 12.93 -9.42
CA SER A 37 -11.29 12.97 -10.80
C SER A 37 -9.95 12.24 -10.90
N TRP A 38 -9.15 12.31 -9.84
CA TRP A 38 -7.88 11.59 -9.75
C TRP A 38 -8.05 10.06 -9.84
N GLU A 39 -9.17 9.48 -9.40
CA GLU A 39 -9.42 8.03 -9.49
C GLU A 39 -9.68 7.58 -10.94
N ARG A 40 -10.09 8.52 -11.80
CA ARG A 40 -10.40 8.29 -13.21
C ARG A 40 -9.21 8.58 -14.14
N GLU A 41 -8.12 9.12 -13.62
CA GLU A 41 -6.93 9.40 -14.41
C GLU A 41 -6.26 8.07 -14.86
N PRO A 42 -5.79 7.98 -16.11
CA PRO A 42 -4.98 6.84 -16.54
C PRO A 42 -3.77 6.71 -15.62
N ARG A 43 -3.63 5.53 -14.99
CA ARG A 43 -2.59 5.26 -13.99
C ARG A 43 -2.77 5.99 -12.64
N ALA A 44 -3.98 6.41 -12.27
CA ALA A 44 -4.35 6.93 -10.94
C ALA A 44 -3.74 6.16 -9.74
N PHE A 45 -3.49 4.86 -9.94
CA PHE A 45 -2.93 3.96 -8.92
C PHE A 45 -1.52 3.43 -9.23
N SER A 46 -0.81 3.93 -10.26
CA SER A 46 0.54 3.44 -10.58
C SER A 46 1.54 3.72 -9.46
N ASP A 47 1.42 4.88 -8.82
CA ASP A 47 2.37 5.34 -7.83
C ASP A 47 2.23 4.57 -6.51
N TYR A 48 1.07 3.93 -6.31
CA TYR A 48 0.81 3.01 -5.22
C TYR A 48 1.26 1.57 -5.49
N ARG A 49 1.70 1.24 -6.71
CA ARG A 49 2.34 -0.06 -7.00
C ARG A 49 3.79 -0.04 -6.54
N VAL A 50 3.99 -0.13 -5.23
CA VAL A 50 5.30 -0.41 -4.65
C VAL A 50 5.72 -1.80 -5.12
N GLN A 51 6.66 -1.86 -6.06
CA GLN A 51 7.31 -3.11 -6.44
C GLN A 51 8.21 -3.53 -5.29
N LEU A 52 7.74 -4.47 -4.49
CA LEU A 52 8.51 -5.07 -3.42
C LEU A 52 9.78 -5.73 -3.97
N LYS A 53 10.90 -5.48 -3.32
CA LYS A 53 12.20 -6.06 -3.64
C LYS A 53 12.72 -6.83 -2.44
N CYS A 54 13.47 -7.89 -2.69
CA CYS A 54 14.14 -8.65 -1.64
C CYS A 54 15.24 -7.80 -1.02
N ILE A 55 15.16 -7.55 0.29
CA ILE A 55 16.15 -6.78 1.05
C ILE A 55 17.31 -7.63 1.60
N ALA A 56 17.40 -8.91 1.24
CA ALA A 56 18.47 -9.76 1.73
C ALA A 56 19.81 -9.35 1.14
N GLU A 57 20.83 -9.20 1.98
CA GLU A 57 22.19 -8.84 1.60
C GLU A 57 23.17 -9.96 1.99
N PRO A 58 23.78 -10.70 1.04
CA PRO A 58 23.48 -10.71 -0.39
C PRO A 58 22.22 -11.52 -0.74
N CYS A 59 21.46 -11.06 -1.74
CA CYS A 59 20.33 -11.79 -2.29
C CYS A 59 20.82 -13.04 -3.05
N ILE A 60 20.27 -14.21 -2.76
CA ILE A 60 20.68 -15.46 -3.43
C ILE A 60 19.95 -15.70 -4.76
N CYS A 61 19.06 -14.81 -5.18
CA CYS A 61 18.28 -14.98 -6.40
C CYS A 61 19.15 -14.73 -7.63
N PRO A 62 19.30 -15.71 -8.55
CA PRO A 62 20.09 -15.52 -9.77
C PRO A 62 19.45 -14.52 -10.73
N LYS A 63 18.15 -14.23 -10.57
CA LYS A 63 17.40 -13.26 -11.37
C LYS A 63 17.29 -11.88 -10.69
N GLY A 64 17.97 -11.68 -9.57
CA GLY A 64 18.02 -10.42 -8.81
C GLY A 64 16.91 -10.26 -7.77
N SER A 65 16.98 -9.16 -7.01
CA SER A 65 16.12 -8.89 -5.84
C SER A 65 14.66 -8.62 -6.19
N GLN A 66 14.37 -8.16 -7.40
CA GLN A 66 13.01 -7.80 -7.86
C GLN A 66 12.24 -9.00 -8.43
N TYR A 67 12.94 -10.10 -8.73
CA TYR A 67 12.30 -11.26 -9.33
C TYR A 67 11.38 -11.94 -8.32
N CYS A 68 10.12 -12.12 -8.69
CA CYS A 68 9.15 -12.86 -7.88
C CYS A 68 8.52 -13.98 -8.70
N ARG A 69 8.35 -15.15 -8.06
CA ARG A 69 7.58 -16.26 -8.64
C ARG A 69 6.76 -16.94 -7.57
N ASN A 70 5.44 -16.92 -7.75
CA ASN A 70 4.48 -17.55 -6.83
C ASN A 70 4.77 -19.05 -6.67
N SER A 71 4.49 -19.58 -5.48
CA SER A 71 4.70 -20.99 -5.11
C SER A 71 6.13 -21.49 -5.35
N SER A 72 7.13 -20.63 -5.18
CA SER A 72 8.54 -20.98 -5.32
C SER A 72 9.39 -20.37 -4.20
N LYS A 73 10.66 -20.80 -4.07
CA LYS A 73 11.63 -20.16 -3.16
C LYS A 73 11.91 -18.68 -3.47
N TRP A 74 11.48 -18.20 -4.64
CA TRP A 74 11.57 -16.82 -5.10
C TRP A 74 10.26 -16.05 -4.90
N ASN A 75 9.28 -16.61 -4.17
CA ASN A 75 8.14 -15.83 -3.73
C ASN A 75 8.62 -14.81 -2.67
N LEU A 76 8.16 -13.55 -2.83
CA LEU A 76 8.45 -12.47 -1.90
C LEU A 76 7.44 -12.50 -0.76
N LYS A 77 7.93 -12.52 0.47
CA LYS A 77 7.15 -12.35 1.69
C LYS A 77 7.33 -10.91 2.16
N SER A 78 6.24 -10.16 2.26
CA SER A 78 6.23 -8.81 2.83
C SER A 78 6.33 -8.85 4.36
N CYS A 79 6.81 -7.74 4.94
CA CYS A 79 6.91 -7.59 6.38
C CYS A 79 5.51 -7.61 6.99
N ASN A 80 5.31 -8.42 8.02
CA ASN A 80 4.03 -8.53 8.71
C ASN A 80 3.61 -7.23 9.44
N SER A 81 4.54 -6.33 9.73
CA SER A 81 4.26 -5.07 10.43
C SER A 81 3.99 -3.90 9.47
N CYS A 82 4.92 -3.59 8.55
CA CYS A 82 4.80 -2.41 7.68
C CYS A 82 4.35 -2.71 6.25
N GLY A 83 4.45 -3.96 5.78
CA GLY A 83 4.16 -4.34 4.40
C GLY A 83 5.10 -3.76 3.32
N GLY A 84 5.96 -2.77 3.65
CA GLY A 84 6.80 -2.05 2.68
C GLY A 84 8.09 -2.77 2.27
N ASN A 85 8.69 -3.52 3.19
CA ASN A 85 9.86 -4.34 2.90
C ASN A 85 9.46 -5.78 2.55
N ALA A 86 10.29 -6.48 1.78
CA ALA A 86 10.08 -7.89 1.44
C ALA A 86 11.38 -8.70 1.41
N ILE A 87 11.24 -10.02 1.57
CA ILE A 87 12.34 -10.97 1.45
C ILE A 87 11.89 -12.20 0.65
N HIS A 88 12.78 -12.80 -0.14
CA HIS A 88 12.47 -14.10 -0.75
C HIS A 88 12.40 -15.18 0.32
N PHE A 89 11.49 -16.13 0.16
CA PHE A 89 11.40 -17.31 1.01
C PHE A 89 12.74 -18.08 1.13
N GLY A 90 13.46 -18.23 0.01
CA GLY A 90 14.78 -18.85 -0.02
C GLY A 90 15.87 -18.02 0.69
N CYS A 91 15.83 -16.69 0.54
CA CYS A 91 16.75 -15.79 1.24
C CYS A 91 16.49 -15.84 2.76
N PHE A 92 15.23 -15.82 3.17
CA PHE A 92 14.84 -15.92 4.58
C PHE A 92 15.28 -17.26 5.20
N LYS A 93 15.07 -18.39 4.51
CA LYS A 93 15.52 -19.71 4.98
C LYS A 93 17.03 -19.76 5.21
N LYS A 94 17.83 -19.13 4.34
CA LYS A 94 19.29 -19.04 4.52
C LYS A 94 19.67 -18.23 5.76
N LEU A 95 18.95 -17.16 6.07
CA LEU A 95 19.24 -16.30 7.22
C LEU A 95 18.87 -16.93 8.56
N ARG A 96 17.75 -17.66 8.65
CA ARG A 96 17.25 -18.17 9.93
C ARG A 96 17.54 -19.64 10.24
N GLN A 97 18.03 -20.43 9.29
CA GLN A 97 18.26 -21.89 9.47
C GLN A 97 17.06 -22.62 10.12
N THR A 98 15.82 -22.13 9.97
CA THR A 98 14.65 -22.74 10.61
C THR A 98 13.77 -23.50 9.61
N SER A 99 13.25 -24.64 10.06
CA SER A 99 12.38 -25.57 9.33
C SER A 99 10.90 -25.19 9.32
N ALA A 100 10.53 -24.04 9.91
CA ALA A 100 9.14 -23.66 10.08
C ALA A 100 8.47 -23.27 8.73
N HIS A 101 7.38 -23.97 8.41
CA HIS A 101 6.53 -23.72 7.25
C HIS A 101 5.68 -22.44 7.36
N THR A 102 5.59 -21.83 8.54
CA THR A 102 4.87 -20.59 8.82
C THR A 102 5.85 -19.45 9.09
N ILE A 103 6.05 -18.63 8.07
CA ILE A 103 7.02 -17.54 8.11
C ILE A 103 6.31 -16.26 8.56
N TYR A 104 6.32 -16.04 9.87
CA TYR A 104 6.19 -14.70 10.41
C TYR A 104 7.53 -13.99 10.18
N TRP A 105 7.55 -12.96 9.34
CA TRP A 105 8.75 -12.20 9.04
C TRP A 105 8.55 -10.72 9.32
N GLN A 106 9.54 -10.13 9.98
CA GLN A 106 9.64 -8.70 10.26
C GLN A 106 10.95 -8.17 9.66
N CYS A 107 10.89 -7.00 9.04
CA CYS A 107 12.09 -6.34 8.51
C CYS A 107 12.88 -5.69 9.65
N PRO A 108 14.18 -5.39 9.43
CA PRO A 108 15.03 -4.75 10.43
C PRO A 108 14.44 -3.44 10.99
N ASP A 109 13.77 -2.65 10.14
CA ASP A 109 13.13 -1.39 10.57
C ASP A 109 11.92 -1.57 11.50
N CYS A 110 11.34 -2.78 11.53
CA CYS A 110 10.16 -3.10 12.34
C CYS A 110 10.47 -4.06 13.49
N THR A 111 11.67 -4.64 13.54
CA THR A 111 12.13 -5.37 14.71
C THR A 111 12.54 -4.35 15.77
N PRO A 112 12.07 -4.47 17.02
CA PRO A 112 12.53 -3.60 18.08
C PRO A 112 14.05 -3.76 18.22
N SER A 113 14.79 -2.65 18.16
CA SER A 113 16.20 -2.64 18.54
C SER A 113 16.27 -3.09 20.00
N SER A 114 16.82 -4.27 20.22
CA SER A 114 17.21 -4.70 21.57
C SER A 114 18.40 -3.83 21.99
N GLU A 115 18.13 -2.79 22.79
CA GLU A 115 19.11 -2.24 23.72
C GLU A 115 19.48 -3.28 24.78
#